data_AF-A0A7W6PQP4-F1
#
_entry.id   AF-A0A7W6PQP4-F1
#
_cell.length_a   1.000
_cell.length_b   1.000
_cell.length_c   1.000
_cell.angle_alpha   90.00
_cell.angle_beta   90.00
_cell.angle_gamma   90.00
#
_symmetry.space_group_name_H-M   'P 1'
#
loop_
_entity.id
_entity.type
_entity.pdbx_description
1 polymer ?
#
loop_
_entity_poly.entity_id
_entity_poly.type
_entity_poly.pdbx_seq_one_letter_code
_entity_poly.pdbx_strand_id
1 'polypeptide(L)'
;MPRIPAETVERLKALADAGNPSQRVESIQLGNDIFWVKRPEKLSLVWRLRKGDPLKALAREVDGYRALNERGLAAPQLVAADTGYFITRNGGTSLVALLHDPKTSDEERSQALCAAATALHQLHAAGMAHGRPNLKDILWDGSNICFIDFELFGVIRNMRMAQVSDLLIFALSCYATSRMNVADINKALAHYKAGDQRGIWRGAMRWIRHGRALDWLMRPLLRGNRRVRDLRALSALIQNMILIDQTTG
;
A
#
# COMPACT_ATOMS: atom_id res chain seq x y z
N MET A 1 16.97 0.97 11.22
CA MET A 1 17.01 2.16 10.32
C MET A 1 18.13 3.07 10.78
N PRO A 2 18.93 3.66 9.87
CA PRO A 2 19.99 4.59 10.26
C PRO A 2 19.38 5.84 10.90
N ARG A 3 19.96 6.30 12.01
CA ARG A 3 19.51 7.53 12.68
C ARG A 3 19.93 8.74 11.85
N ILE A 4 18.98 9.64 11.58
CA ILE A 4 19.26 10.90 10.88
C ILE A 4 19.91 11.87 11.88
N PRO A 5 21.01 12.56 11.52
CA PRO A 5 21.67 13.51 12.42
C PRO A 5 20.73 14.64 12.86
N ALA A 6 20.87 15.11 14.10
CA ALA A 6 19.99 16.15 14.65
C ALA A 6 20.04 17.45 13.84
N GLU A 7 21.21 17.86 13.37
CA GLU A 7 21.39 19.03 12.51
C GLU A 7 20.61 18.89 11.19
N THR A 8 20.61 17.68 10.60
CA THR A 8 19.83 17.39 9.40
C THR A 8 18.33 17.52 9.66
N VAL A 9 17.85 17.02 10.80
CA VAL A 9 16.44 17.14 11.19
C VAL A 9 16.03 18.61 11.33
N GLU A 10 16.84 19.43 12.02
CA GLU A 10 16.54 20.85 12.20
C GLU A 10 16.56 21.61 10.88
N ARG A 11 17.50 21.29 9.98
CA ARG A 11 17.54 21.89 8.65
C ARG A 11 16.33 21.51 7.80
N LEU A 12 15.85 20.27 7.89
CA LEU A 12 14.64 19.83 7.19
C LEU A 12 13.38 20.53 7.70
N LYS A 13 13.25 20.74 9.02
CA LYS A 13 12.16 21.53 9.61
C LYS A 13 12.17 22.97 9.10
N ALA A 14 13.33 23.63 9.14
CA ALA A 14 13.47 25.00 8.64
C ALA A 14 13.08 25.15 7.16
N LEU A 15 13.45 24.17 6.33
CA LEU A 15 13.04 24.12 4.92
C LEU A 15 11.54 23.84 4.76
N ALA A 16 10.96 22.96 5.58
CA ALA A 16 9.52 22.69 5.58
C ALA A 16 8.69 23.91 6.01
N ASP A 17 9.19 24.70 6.95
CA ASP A 17 8.54 25.92 7.44
C ASP A 17 8.62 27.06 6.41
N ALA A 18 9.75 27.16 5.69
CA ALA A 18 9.93 28.12 4.60
C ALA A 18 9.21 27.73 3.29
N GLY A 19 8.79 26.46 3.17
CA GLY A 19 8.10 25.92 2.01
C GLY A 19 6.68 26.48 1.82
N ASN A 20 6.04 26.13 0.69
CA ASN A 20 4.73 26.66 0.37
C ASN A 20 3.62 26.01 1.24
N PRO A 21 2.93 26.75 2.14
CA PRO A 21 1.91 26.18 3.02
C PRO A 21 0.61 25.81 2.28
N SER A 22 0.46 26.18 1.01
CA SER A 22 -0.65 25.71 0.16
C SER A 22 -0.36 24.35 -0.49
N GLN A 23 0.91 23.94 -0.58
CA GLN A 23 1.29 22.68 -1.17
C GLN A 23 1.20 21.56 -0.13
N ARG A 24 0.26 20.64 -0.37
CA ARG A 24 -0.01 19.51 0.55
C ARG A 24 1.17 18.54 0.66
N VAL A 25 1.84 18.27 -0.45
CA VAL A 25 2.97 17.34 -0.52
C VAL A 25 4.11 18.00 -1.27
N GLU A 26 5.27 18.07 -0.64
CA GLU A 26 6.47 18.74 -1.15
C GLU A 26 7.69 17.83 -0.96
N SER A 27 8.59 17.81 -1.94
CA SER A 27 9.86 17.09 -1.85
C SER A 27 11.01 18.04 -1.50
N ILE A 28 11.84 17.66 -0.54
CA ILE A 28 13.08 18.36 -0.20
C ILE A 28 14.26 17.44 -0.52
N GLN A 29 15.16 17.89 -1.40
CA GLN A 29 16.44 17.23 -1.63
C GLN A 29 17.47 17.78 -0.64
N LEU A 30 18.17 16.90 0.08
CA LEU A 30 19.28 17.29 0.92
C LEU A 30 20.44 16.30 0.75
N GLY A 31 21.52 16.76 0.13
CA GLY A 31 22.59 15.88 -0.34
C GLY A 31 22.05 14.89 -1.37
N ASN A 32 22.27 13.60 -1.16
CA ASN A 32 21.78 12.54 -2.04
C ASN A 32 20.41 11.99 -1.62
N ASP A 33 19.86 12.44 -0.49
CA ASP A 33 18.59 11.96 0.05
C ASP A 33 17.42 12.87 -0.35
N ILE A 34 16.29 12.23 -0.65
CA ILE A 34 15.01 12.90 -0.86
C ILE A 34 14.15 12.71 0.38
N PHE A 35 13.48 13.77 0.80
CA PHE A 35 12.52 13.80 1.89
C PHE A 35 11.18 14.32 1.40
N TRP A 36 10.10 13.81 1.99
CA TRP A 36 8.73 14.24 1.67
C TRP A 36 8.12 14.93 2.87
N VAL A 37 7.64 16.15 2.66
CA VAL A 37 6.86 16.91 3.63
C VAL A 37 5.39 16.74 3.29
N LYS A 38 4.59 16.26 4.23
CA LYS A 38 3.14 16.12 4.08
C LYS A 38 2.43 17.04 5.07
N ARG A 39 1.57 17.90 4.53
CA ARG A 39 0.74 18.89 5.23
C ARG A 39 -0.74 18.47 5.22
N PRO A 40 -1.57 18.96 6.16
CA PRO A 40 -2.98 18.64 6.19
C PRO A 40 -3.72 19.14 4.95
N GLU A 41 -4.78 18.43 4.55
CA GLU A 41 -5.64 18.85 3.44
C GLU A 41 -6.42 20.12 3.84
N LYS A 42 -6.41 21.15 2.99
CA LYS A 42 -7.28 22.32 3.17
C LYS A 42 -8.68 21.97 2.70
N LEU A 43 -9.57 21.66 3.65
CA LEU A 43 -10.96 21.29 3.37
C LEU A 43 -11.91 22.45 3.65
N SER A 44 -12.90 22.64 2.76
CA SER A 44 -14.05 23.52 3.06
C SER A 44 -14.92 22.94 4.18
N LEU A 45 -15.78 23.75 4.79
CA LEU A 45 -16.62 23.34 5.93
C LEU A 45 -17.45 22.08 5.64
N VAL A 46 -18.07 21.98 4.46
CA VAL A 46 -18.85 20.80 4.05
C VAL A 46 -17.98 19.55 3.98
N TRP A 47 -16.74 19.68 3.51
CA TRP A 47 -15.81 18.56 3.45
C TRP A 47 -15.23 18.19 4.81
N ARG A 48 -15.05 19.15 5.73
CA ARG A 48 -14.66 18.87 7.12
C ARG A 48 -15.73 18.08 7.88
N LEU A 49 -17.01 18.35 7.61
CA LEU A 49 -18.11 17.55 8.19
C LEU A 49 -18.09 16.10 7.68
N ARG A 50 -17.66 15.86 6.43
CA ARG A 50 -17.60 14.51 5.82
C ARG A 50 -16.32 13.74 6.14
N LYS A 51 -15.16 14.37 5.99
CA LYS A 51 -13.84 13.75 6.15
C LYS A 51 -13.28 13.89 7.58
N GLY A 52 -13.88 14.74 8.40
CA GLY A 52 -13.41 15.06 9.74
C GLY A 52 -12.35 16.17 9.76
N ASP A 53 -11.61 16.24 10.87
CA ASP A 53 -10.57 17.23 11.11
C ASP A 53 -9.23 16.81 10.45
N PRO A 54 -8.70 17.59 9.49
CA PRO A 54 -7.43 17.29 8.82
C PRO A 54 -6.24 17.18 9.76
N LEU A 55 -6.21 17.95 10.87
CA LEU A 55 -5.10 17.90 11.82
C LEU A 55 -5.14 16.61 12.65
N LYS A 56 -6.34 16.14 13.02
CA LYS A 56 -6.50 14.84 13.67
C LYS A 56 -6.14 13.70 12.74
N ALA A 57 -6.45 13.81 11.45
CA ALA A 57 -6.04 12.82 10.46
C ALA A 57 -4.51 12.77 10.33
N LEU A 58 -3.86 13.93 10.26
CA LEU A 58 -2.39 14.03 10.22
C LEU A 58 -1.74 13.41 11.47
N ALA A 59 -2.24 13.75 12.66
CA ALA A 59 -1.73 13.21 13.92
C ALA A 59 -1.85 11.67 13.98
N ARG A 60 -2.99 11.10 13.55
CA ARG A 60 -3.15 9.63 13.45
C ARG A 60 -2.19 9.00 12.47
N GLU A 61 -1.93 9.65 11.34
CA GLU A 61 -0.96 9.17 10.35
C GLU A 61 0.46 9.16 10.94
N VAL A 62 0.85 10.22 11.66
CA VAL A 62 2.13 10.28 12.38
C VAL A 62 2.25 9.15 13.41
N ASP A 63 1.20 8.91 14.21
CA ASP A 63 1.19 7.82 15.19
C ASP A 63 1.31 6.45 14.53
N GLY A 64 0.69 6.28 13.36
CA GLY A 64 0.84 5.09 12.52
C GLY A 64 2.28 4.87 12.08
N TYR A 65 2.92 5.90 11.52
CA TYR A 65 4.33 5.83 11.12
C TYR A 65 5.25 5.52 12.30
N ARG A 66 5.06 6.16 13.47
CA ARG A 66 5.83 5.85 14.68
C ARG A 66 5.69 4.38 15.06
N ALA A 67 4.46 3.89 15.17
CA ALA A 67 4.18 2.51 15.56
C ALA A 67 4.79 1.47 14.59
N LEU A 68 4.83 1.78 13.30
CA LEU A 68 5.43 0.92 12.27
C LEU A 68 6.96 0.97 12.32
N ASN A 69 7.53 2.17 12.40
CA ASN A 69 8.98 2.37 12.47
C ASN A 69 9.58 1.75 13.74
N GLU A 70 8.94 1.88 14.89
CA GLU A 70 9.36 1.25 16.16
C GLU A 70 9.39 -0.28 16.07
N ARG A 71 8.50 -0.87 15.29
CA ARG A 71 8.43 -2.33 15.04
C ARG A 71 9.29 -2.78 13.86
N GLY A 72 10.01 -1.85 13.21
CA GLY A 72 10.83 -2.15 12.03
C GLY A 72 10.03 -2.63 10.82
N LEU A 73 8.77 -2.24 10.71
CA LEU A 73 7.89 -2.65 9.60
C LEU A 73 8.05 -1.73 8.39
N ALA A 74 7.61 -2.24 7.25
CA ALA A 74 7.71 -1.62 5.92
C ALA A 74 6.94 -0.30 5.81
N ALA A 75 7.50 0.79 6.33
CA ALA A 75 7.00 2.14 6.19
C ALA A 75 8.17 3.11 6.04
N PRO A 76 8.02 4.22 5.30
CA PRO A 76 8.99 5.30 5.28
C PRO A 76 9.45 5.69 6.69
N GLN A 77 10.74 6.01 6.81
CA GLN A 77 11.30 6.52 8.05
C GLN A 77 10.71 7.91 8.34
N LEU A 78 9.97 8.02 9.45
CA LEU A 78 9.52 9.29 10.00
C LEU A 78 10.74 10.03 10.57
N VAL A 79 11.04 11.19 9.98
CA VAL A 79 12.19 12.02 10.32
C VAL A 79 11.83 13.07 11.35
N ALA A 80 10.71 13.75 11.14
CA ALA A 80 10.17 14.77 12.01
C ALA A 80 8.65 14.81 11.90
N ALA A 81 7.99 15.26 12.96
CA ALA A 81 6.58 15.58 12.94
C ALA A 81 6.34 16.82 13.79
N ASP A 82 5.55 17.73 13.26
CA ASP A 82 5.03 18.92 13.94
C ASP A 82 3.49 18.92 13.84
N THR A 83 2.85 19.89 14.48
CA THR A 83 1.42 20.13 14.42
C THR A 83 0.89 20.34 12.99
N GLY A 84 1.67 20.97 12.11
CA GLY A 84 1.25 21.34 10.76
C GLY A 84 1.76 20.44 9.63
N TYR A 85 2.70 19.53 9.90
CA TYR A 85 3.28 18.64 8.89
C TYR A 85 4.03 17.48 9.52
N PHE A 86 4.39 16.50 8.69
CA PHE A 86 5.43 15.55 9.02
C PHE A 86 6.37 15.33 7.83
N ILE A 87 7.56 14.83 8.13
CA ILE A 87 8.63 14.60 7.17
C ILE A 87 9.00 13.12 7.18
N THR A 88 9.00 12.48 6.01
CA THR A 88 9.49 11.11 5.84
C THR A 88 10.65 11.06 4.84
N ARG A 89 11.58 10.13 5.03
CA ARG A 89 12.56 9.81 3.98
C ARG A 89 11.84 9.20 2.78
N ASN A 90 12.37 9.42 1.57
CA ASN A 90 11.85 8.82 0.36
C ASN A 90 11.81 7.30 0.45
N GLY A 91 10.65 6.70 0.16
CA GLY A 91 10.45 5.25 0.17
C GLY A 91 10.63 4.60 -1.20
N GLY A 92 11.05 5.36 -2.21
CA GLY A 92 11.26 4.88 -3.57
C GLY A 92 10.07 5.13 -4.50
N THR A 93 9.96 4.32 -5.54
CA THR A 93 8.97 4.45 -6.61
C THR A 93 7.75 3.60 -6.31
N SER A 94 6.54 4.13 -6.52
CA SER A 94 5.33 3.30 -6.35
C SER A 94 5.33 2.08 -7.29
N LEU A 95 4.80 0.95 -6.84
CA LEU A 95 4.72 -0.25 -7.69
C LEU A 95 3.90 0.01 -8.95
N VAL A 96 2.85 0.83 -8.90
CA VAL A 96 2.14 1.23 -10.12
C VAL A 96 3.06 1.95 -11.11
N ALA A 97 3.91 2.87 -10.65
CA ALA A 97 4.84 3.57 -11.53
C ALA A 97 5.93 2.63 -12.07
N LEU A 98 6.52 1.80 -11.21
CA LEU A 98 7.52 0.79 -11.58
C LEU A 98 6.99 -0.20 -12.64
N LEU A 99 5.74 -0.64 -12.49
CA LEU A 99 5.11 -1.55 -13.45
C LEU A 99 4.75 -0.89 -14.79
N HIS A 100 4.57 0.44 -14.80
CA HIS A 100 4.34 1.18 -16.03
C HIS A 100 5.63 1.62 -16.73
N ASP A 101 6.77 1.59 -16.03
CA ASP A 101 8.05 1.95 -16.62
C ASP A 101 8.53 0.85 -17.59
N PRO A 102 8.67 1.16 -18.90
CA PRO A 102 9.17 0.19 -19.88
C PRO A 102 10.63 -0.21 -19.67
N LYS A 103 11.39 0.54 -18.87
CA LYS A 103 12.82 0.25 -18.59
C LYS A 103 13.01 -0.77 -17.47
N THR A 104 12.02 -0.96 -16.61
CA THR A 104 12.07 -1.96 -15.54
C THR A 104 12.01 -3.37 -16.14
N SER A 105 12.95 -4.24 -15.74
CA SER A 105 12.99 -5.63 -16.21
C SER A 105 11.85 -6.46 -15.60
N ASP A 106 11.51 -7.58 -16.23
CA ASP A 106 10.50 -8.49 -15.70
C ASP A 106 10.96 -9.11 -14.37
N GLU A 107 12.25 -9.37 -14.21
CA GLU A 107 12.83 -9.85 -12.96
C GLU A 107 12.64 -8.86 -11.82
N GLU A 108 12.89 -7.56 -12.06
CA GLU A 108 12.72 -6.52 -11.04
C GLU A 108 11.24 -6.36 -10.65
N ARG A 109 10.32 -6.41 -11.63
CA ARG A 109 8.87 -6.40 -11.36
C ARG A 109 8.46 -7.60 -10.51
N SER A 110 8.92 -8.80 -10.87
CA SER A 110 8.64 -10.04 -10.13
C SER A 110 9.19 -9.98 -8.71
N GLN A 111 10.40 -9.47 -8.53
CA GLN A 111 11.05 -9.28 -7.23
C GLN A 111 10.29 -8.29 -6.36
N ALA A 112 9.92 -7.12 -6.89
CA ALA A 112 9.20 -6.09 -6.15
C ALA A 112 7.82 -6.59 -5.67
N LEU A 113 7.11 -7.39 -6.47
CA LEU A 113 5.83 -7.99 -6.08
C LEU A 113 5.98 -9.05 -4.99
N CYS A 114 7.00 -9.92 -5.10
CA CYS A 114 7.27 -10.90 -4.05
C CYS A 114 7.68 -10.21 -2.75
N ALA A 115 8.49 -9.15 -2.83
CA ALA A 115 8.83 -8.32 -1.68
C ALA A 115 7.57 -7.66 -1.07
N ALA A 116 6.62 -7.21 -1.89
CA ALA A 116 5.37 -6.61 -1.42
C ALA A 116 4.49 -7.64 -0.69
N ALA A 117 4.39 -8.85 -1.23
CA ALA A 117 3.73 -9.98 -0.57
C ALA A 117 4.37 -10.29 0.80
N THR A 118 5.70 -10.32 0.88
CA THR A 118 6.44 -10.53 2.13
C THR A 118 6.22 -9.41 3.12
N ALA A 119 6.30 -8.14 2.69
CA ALA A 119 6.06 -6.99 3.55
C ALA A 119 4.62 -6.98 4.09
N LEU A 120 3.63 -7.33 3.26
CA LEU A 120 2.24 -7.45 3.68
C LEU A 120 2.06 -8.59 4.69
N HIS A 121 2.72 -9.72 4.48
CA HIS A 121 2.74 -10.82 5.42
C HIS A 121 3.31 -10.39 6.78
N GLN A 122 4.46 -9.70 6.80
CA GLN A 122 5.09 -9.20 8.02
C GLN A 122 4.19 -8.20 8.77
N LEU A 123 3.53 -7.30 8.04
CA LEU A 123 2.55 -6.38 8.60
C LEU A 123 1.41 -7.15 9.30
N HIS A 124 0.89 -8.18 8.65
CA HIS A 124 -0.17 -9.02 9.20
C HIS A 124 0.29 -9.85 10.40
N ALA A 125 1.52 -10.37 10.37
CA ALA A 125 2.15 -11.11 11.45
C ALA A 125 2.31 -10.24 12.71
N ALA A 126 2.62 -8.96 12.54
CA ALA A 126 2.69 -7.96 13.60
C ALA A 126 1.31 -7.54 14.15
N GLY A 127 0.22 -8.17 13.71
CA GLY A 127 -1.14 -7.86 14.17
C GLY A 127 -1.66 -6.52 13.63
N MET A 128 -1.14 -6.06 12.50
CA MET A 128 -1.58 -4.83 11.85
C MET A 128 -2.17 -5.12 10.47
N ALA A 129 -2.85 -4.11 9.92
CA ALA A 129 -3.41 -4.09 8.57
C ALA A 129 -3.22 -2.69 8.00
N HIS A 130 -3.00 -2.61 6.69
CA HIS A 130 -2.92 -1.38 5.92
C HIS A 130 -4.30 -0.75 5.73
N GLY A 131 -5.29 -1.58 5.41
CA GLY A 131 -6.68 -1.24 5.08
C GLY A 131 -6.99 -1.06 3.60
N ARG A 132 -6.00 -0.60 2.83
CA ARG A 132 -6.11 -0.37 1.38
C ARG A 132 -4.77 -0.51 0.63
N PRO A 133 -4.08 -1.67 0.67
CA PRO A 133 -2.75 -1.83 0.08
C PRO A 133 -2.80 -1.91 -1.45
N ASN A 134 -3.22 -0.82 -2.09
CA ASN A 134 -3.16 -0.69 -3.55
C ASN A 134 -1.70 -0.52 -3.98
N LEU A 135 -1.36 -0.98 -5.17
CA LEU A 135 0.00 -0.87 -5.70
C LEU A 135 0.54 0.58 -5.77
N LYS A 136 -0.35 1.59 -5.79
CA LYS A 136 0.05 3.01 -5.75
C LYS A 136 0.56 3.45 -4.37
N ASP A 137 0.14 2.74 -3.32
CA ASP A 137 0.44 3.00 -1.91
C ASP A 137 1.57 2.08 -1.39
N ILE A 138 2.22 1.35 -2.30
CA ILE A 138 3.35 0.48 -2.03
C ILE A 138 4.54 1.01 -2.84
N LEU A 139 5.62 1.37 -2.15
CA LEU A 139 6.83 1.92 -2.73
C LEU A 139 7.95 0.88 -2.73
N TRP A 140 8.82 0.95 -3.74
CA TRP A 140 9.99 0.09 -3.94
C TRP A 140 11.23 0.94 -4.16
N ASP A 141 12.28 0.68 -3.37
CA ASP A 141 13.56 1.39 -3.44
C ASP A 141 14.66 0.63 -4.22
N GLY A 142 14.32 -0.53 -4.81
CA GLY A 142 15.28 -1.46 -5.40
C GLY A 142 15.61 -2.67 -4.51
N SER A 143 15.21 -2.65 -3.24
CA SER A 143 15.49 -3.74 -2.28
C SER A 143 14.39 -3.98 -1.26
N ASN A 144 13.73 -2.93 -0.78
CA ASN A 144 12.75 -2.96 0.28
C ASN A 144 11.42 -2.33 -0.14
N ILE A 145 10.37 -2.77 0.54
CA ILE A 145 9.02 -2.23 0.38
C ILE A 145 8.72 -1.24 1.48
N CYS A 146 7.99 -0.20 1.12
CA CYS A 146 7.47 0.82 2.02
C CYS A 146 5.98 1.06 1.74
N PHE A 147 5.14 0.89 2.75
CA PHE A 147 3.72 1.23 2.68
C PHE A 147 3.50 2.70 3.03
N ILE A 148 2.59 3.36 2.34
CA ILE A 148 2.15 4.73 2.61
C ILE A 148 0.64 4.81 2.73
N ASP A 149 0.10 5.91 3.25
CA ASP A 149 -1.34 6.18 3.20
C ASP A 149 -2.22 5.11 3.93
N PHE A 150 -1.78 4.66 5.10
CA PHE A 150 -2.52 3.75 5.99
C PHE A 150 -3.90 4.30 6.38
N GLU A 151 -4.98 3.64 5.97
CA GLU A 151 -6.36 4.13 6.24
C GLU A 151 -6.93 3.69 7.57
N LEU A 152 -6.50 2.53 8.05
CA LEU A 152 -7.20 1.87 9.15
C LEU A 152 -6.46 1.96 10.49
N PHE A 153 -5.35 2.71 10.57
CA PHE A 153 -4.61 2.82 11.82
C PHE A 153 -5.49 3.37 12.95
N GLY A 154 -5.61 2.63 14.05
CA GLY A 154 -6.39 2.99 15.23
C GLY A 154 -7.92 2.83 15.12
N VAL A 155 -8.46 2.38 13.99
CA VAL A 155 -9.93 2.26 13.77
C VAL A 155 -10.40 0.83 13.47
N ILE A 156 -9.49 -0.16 13.51
CA ILE A 156 -9.81 -1.55 13.18
C ILE A 156 -10.56 -2.24 14.32
N ARG A 157 -11.82 -2.60 14.05
CA ARG A 157 -12.65 -3.40 14.97
C ARG A 157 -12.39 -4.90 14.86
N ASN A 158 -12.08 -5.39 13.66
CA ASN A 158 -11.81 -6.80 13.39
C ASN A 158 -10.52 -6.93 12.57
N MET A 159 -9.41 -7.19 13.25
CA MET A 159 -8.09 -7.25 12.63
C MET A 159 -8.00 -8.35 11.58
N ARG A 160 -8.57 -9.53 11.84
CA ARG A 160 -8.52 -10.64 10.89
C ARG A 160 -9.23 -10.28 9.58
N MET A 161 -10.38 -9.62 9.65
CA MET A 161 -11.11 -9.20 8.44
C MET A 161 -10.40 -8.06 7.71
N ALA A 162 -9.77 -7.13 8.43
CA ALA A 162 -8.93 -6.10 7.81
C ALA A 162 -7.76 -6.73 7.02
N GLN A 163 -7.07 -7.70 7.61
CA GLN A 163 -5.96 -8.42 6.95
C GLN A 163 -6.41 -9.27 5.74
N VAL A 164 -7.62 -9.85 5.80
CA VAL A 164 -8.22 -10.55 4.65
C VAL A 164 -8.54 -9.56 3.53
N SER A 165 -9.14 -8.41 3.86
CA SER A 165 -9.42 -7.37 2.88
C SER A 165 -8.14 -6.83 2.24
N ASP A 166 -7.09 -6.64 3.02
CA ASP A 166 -5.78 -6.22 2.52
C ASP A 166 -5.24 -7.15 1.45
N LEU A 167 -5.25 -8.46 1.69
CA LEU A 167 -4.82 -9.45 0.70
C LEU A 167 -5.67 -9.36 -0.59
N LEU A 168 -6.99 -9.25 -0.45
CA LEU A 168 -7.90 -9.16 -1.60
C LEU A 168 -7.70 -7.87 -2.40
N ILE A 169 -7.50 -6.73 -1.73
CA ILE A 169 -7.25 -5.42 -2.35
C ILE A 169 -5.89 -5.42 -3.05
N PHE A 170 -4.85 -5.95 -2.41
CA PHE A 170 -3.52 -6.08 -3.02
C PHE A 170 -3.61 -6.91 -4.31
N ALA A 171 -4.21 -8.10 -4.24
CA ALA A 171 -4.36 -8.98 -5.38
C ALA A 171 -5.22 -8.34 -6.49
N LEU A 172 -6.34 -7.70 -6.15
CA LEU A 172 -7.18 -6.97 -7.10
C LEU A 172 -6.40 -5.84 -7.77
N SER A 173 -5.62 -5.07 -7.00
CA SER A 173 -4.79 -3.98 -7.53
C SER A 173 -3.73 -4.49 -8.51
N CYS A 174 -3.16 -5.68 -8.28
CA CYS A 174 -2.28 -6.34 -9.23
C CYS A 174 -3.01 -6.65 -10.55
N TYR A 175 -4.15 -7.36 -10.50
CA TYR A 175 -4.89 -7.71 -11.72
C TYR A 175 -5.50 -6.52 -12.45
N ALA A 176 -5.77 -5.41 -11.76
CA ALA A 176 -6.27 -4.18 -12.36
C ALA A 176 -5.19 -3.41 -13.14
N THR A 177 -3.90 -3.72 -12.92
CA THR A 177 -2.77 -3.05 -13.55
C THR A 177 -2.41 -3.75 -14.87
N SER A 178 -2.83 -3.15 -15.99
CA SER A 178 -2.95 -3.78 -17.32
C SER A 178 -1.65 -4.22 -18.01
N ARG A 179 -0.46 -3.95 -17.43
CA ARG A 179 0.84 -4.33 -18.01
C ARG A 179 1.51 -5.53 -17.33
N MET A 180 0.87 -6.13 -16.32
CA MET A 180 1.48 -7.22 -15.57
C MET A 180 1.32 -8.56 -16.25
N ASN A 181 2.40 -9.35 -16.24
CA ASN A 181 2.31 -10.77 -16.52
C ASN A 181 1.54 -11.46 -15.36
N VAL A 182 0.48 -12.19 -15.72
CA VAL A 182 -0.32 -12.96 -14.74
C VAL A 182 0.54 -13.97 -13.98
N ALA A 183 1.61 -14.49 -14.59
CA ALA A 183 2.53 -15.41 -13.94
C ALA A 183 3.24 -14.75 -12.73
N ASP A 184 3.66 -13.49 -12.83
CA ASP A 184 4.32 -12.78 -11.73
C ASP A 184 3.36 -12.46 -10.60
N ILE A 185 2.12 -12.07 -10.94
CA ILE A 185 1.06 -11.88 -9.93
C ILE A 185 0.82 -13.19 -9.18
N ASN A 186 0.66 -14.29 -9.92
CA ASN A 186 0.39 -15.59 -9.34
C ASN A 186 1.56 -16.09 -8.48
N LYS A 187 2.80 -15.82 -8.90
CA LYS A 187 4.01 -16.11 -8.13
C LYS A 187 4.02 -15.35 -6.80
N ALA A 188 3.73 -14.05 -6.81
CA ALA A 188 3.68 -13.24 -5.58
C ALA A 188 2.56 -13.69 -4.64
N LEU A 189 1.38 -14.02 -5.17
CA LEU A 189 0.25 -14.53 -4.37
C LEU A 189 0.52 -15.94 -3.82
N ALA A 190 1.15 -16.82 -4.60
CA ALA A 190 1.61 -18.12 -4.12
C ALA A 190 2.68 -17.96 -3.03
N HIS A 191 3.58 -16.98 -3.17
CA HIS A 191 4.56 -16.64 -2.14
C HIS A 191 3.88 -16.20 -0.84
N TYR A 192 2.87 -15.33 -0.93
CA TYR A 192 2.05 -14.95 0.24
C TYR A 192 1.37 -16.17 0.88
N LYS A 193 0.72 -17.04 0.06
CA LYS A 193 0.03 -18.25 0.54
C LYS A 193 0.99 -19.16 1.30
N ALA A 194 2.17 -19.43 0.75
CA ALA A 194 3.17 -20.31 1.35
C ALA A 194 3.65 -19.82 2.72
N GLY A 195 3.71 -18.49 2.92
CA GLY A 195 4.04 -17.89 4.20
C GLY A 195 2.88 -17.80 5.20
N ASP A 196 1.62 -17.98 4.79
CA ASP A 196 0.46 -17.68 5.64
C ASP A 196 0.27 -18.65 6.82
N GLN A 197 0.73 -18.23 7.99
CA GLN A 197 0.55 -18.95 9.26
C GLN A 197 -0.74 -18.58 10.00
N ARG A 198 -1.44 -17.52 9.57
CA ARG A 198 -2.58 -16.94 10.30
C ARG A 198 -3.93 -17.31 9.69
N GLY A 199 -3.92 -18.06 8.58
CA GLY A 199 -5.11 -18.45 7.84
C GLY A 199 -5.84 -17.23 7.26
N ILE A 200 -5.09 -16.22 6.82
CA ILE A 200 -5.58 -15.07 6.05
C ILE A 200 -5.96 -15.50 4.64
N TRP A 201 -5.13 -16.33 4.00
CA TRP A 201 -5.41 -16.93 2.71
C TRP A 201 -6.73 -17.73 2.74
N ARG A 202 -6.91 -18.57 3.76
CA ARG A 202 -8.17 -19.31 3.96
C ARG A 202 -9.38 -18.37 4.11
N GLY A 203 -9.20 -17.24 4.78
CA GLY A 203 -10.22 -16.20 4.90
C GLY A 203 -10.57 -15.56 3.55
N ALA A 204 -9.57 -15.17 2.78
CA ALA A 204 -9.73 -14.63 1.42
C ALA A 204 -10.43 -15.64 0.50
N MET A 205 -10.04 -16.92 0.55
CA MET A 205 -10.67 -17.98 -0.24
C MET A 205 -12.13 -18.23 0.16
N ARG A 206 -12.49 -18.04 1.44
CA ARG A 206 -13.90 -18.09 1.84
C ARG A 206 -14.68 -16.98 1.14
N TRP A 207 -14.17 -15.75 1.13
CA TRP A 207 -14.80 -14.63 0.44
C TRP A 207 -14.96 -14.91 -1.07
N ILE A 208 -13.90 -15.36 -1.74
CA ILE A 208 -13.90 -15.69 -3.18
C ILE A 208 -14.92 -16.78 -3.51
N ARG A 209 -15.01 -17.84 -2.69
CA ARG A 209 -15.97 -18.92 -2.91
C ARG A 209 -17.43 -18.46 -2.79
N HIS A 210 -17.73 -17.55 -1.87
CA HIS A 210 -19.08 -16.97 -1.75
C HIS A 210 -19.40 -16.03 -2.92
N GLY A 211 -18.42 -15.28 -3.42
CA GLY A 211 -18.56 -14.39 -4.58
C GLY A 211 -18.57 -15.09 -5.94
N ARG A 212 -18.21 -16.39 -6.01
CA ARG A 212 -18.05 -17.14 -7.27
C ARG A 212 -19.34 -17.22 -8.11
N ALA A 213 -20.50 -17.31 -7.46
CA ALA A 213 -21.79 -17.31 -8.17
C ALA A 213 -22.03 -16.00 -8.94
N LEU A 214 -21.54 -14.88 -8.40
CA LEU A 214 -21.64 -13.56 -9.02
C LEU A 214 -20.67 -13.39 -10.19
N ASP A 215 -19.46 -13.97 -10.13
CA ASP A 215 -18.53 -13.97 -11.29
C ASP A 215 -19.14 -14.63 -12.52
N TRP A 216 -19.76 -15.81 -12.34
CA TRP A 216 -20.40 -16.53 -13.44
C TRP A 216 -21.45 -15.67 -14.16
N LEU A 217 -22.23 -14.89 -13.40
CA LEU A 217 -23.24 -13.98 -13.92
C LEU A 217 -22.64 -12.78 -14.69
N MET A 218 -21.45 -12.31 -14.30
CA MET A 218 -20.83 -11.12 -14.91
C MET A 218 -20.01 -11.41 -16.17
N ARG A 219 -19.60 -12.66 -16.41
CA ARG A 219 -18.81 -13.09 -17.58
C ARG A 219 -19.33 -12.61 -18.95
N PRO A 220 -20.63 -12.70 -19.29
CA PRO A 220 -21.13 -12.24 -20.59
C PRO A 220 -21.03 -10.71 -20.77
N LEU A 221 -20.98 -9.96 -19.67
CA LEU A 221 -20.90 -8.49 -19.67
C LEU A 221 -19.46 -7.96 -19.79
N LEU A 222 -18.45 -8.85 -19.83
CA LEU A 222 -17.04 -8.47 -19.88
C LEU A 222 -16.54 -7.99 -21.25
N ARG A 223 -17.44 -7.74 -22.21
CA ARG A 223 -17.14 -7.16 -23.53
C ARG A 223 -17.43 -5.65 -23.49
N GLY A 224 -16.46 -4.80 -23.10
CA GLY A 224 -16.65 -3.33 -23.16
C GLY A 224 -15.70 -2.43 -22.32
N ASN A 225 -16.15 -1.19 -22.09
CA ASN A 225 -15.47 0.02 -21.56
C ASN A 225 -14.77 -0.07 -20.17
N ARG A 226 -14.23 1.06 -19.66
CA ARG A 226 -13.48 1.18 -18.38
C ARG A 226 -14.10 0.48 -17.15
N ARG A 227 -15.44 0.49 -16.98
CA ARG A 227 -16.13 -0.26 -15.89
C ARG A 227 -15.91 -1.77 -15.99
N VAL A 228 -15.69 -2.29 -17.20
CA VAL A 228 -15.38 -3.68 -17.47
C VAL A 228 -13.93 -4.02 -17.11
N ARG A 229 -13.03 -3.05 -16.97
CA ARG A 229 -11.65 -3.31 -16.53
C ARG A 229 -11.62 -3.83 -15.09
N ASP A 230 -12.36 -3.18 -14.20
CA ASP A 230 -12.40 -3.57 -12.78
C ASP A 230 -13.13 -4.91 -12.61
N LEU A 231 -14.14 -5.19 -13.44
CA LEU A 231 -14.79 -6.50 -13.49
C LEU A 231 -13.87 -7.60 -14.06
N ARG A 232 -13.04 -7.30 -15.06
CA ARG A 232 -12.02 -8.22 -15.58
C ARG A 232 -10.96 -8.52 -14.53
N ALA A 233 -10.51 -7.51 -13.80
CA ALA A 233 -9.58 -7.69 -12.69
C ALA A 233 -10.17 -8.57 -11.59
N LEU A 234 -11.45 -8.37 -11.25
CA LEU A 234 -12.15 -9.22 -10.29
C LEU A 234 -12.31 -10.66 -10.79
N SER A 235 -12.64 -10.85 -12.07
CA SER A 235 -12.74 -12.19 -12.65
C SER A 235 -11.38 -12.89 -12.67
N ALA A 236 -10.31 -12.18 -13.04
CA ALA A 236 -8.94 -12.67 -13.01
C ALA A 236 -8.51 -13.05 -11.57
N LEU A 237 -8.83 -12.21 -10.59
CA LEU A 237 -8.60 -12.49 -9.17
C LEU A 237 -9.24 -13.82 -8.74
N ILE A 238 -10.55 -13.98 -9.01
CA ILE A 238 -11.30 -15.17 -8.61
C ILE A 238 -10.72 -16.43 -9.27
N GLN A 239 -10.46 -16.39 -10.58
CA GLN A 239 -9.97 -17.55 -11.32
C GLN A 239 -8.57 -17.96 -10.86
N ASN A 240 -7.63 -17.01 -10.79
CA ASN A 240 -6.24 -17.30 -10.47
C ASN A 240 -6.05 -17.67 -9.01
N MET A 241 -6.74 -17.03 -8.06
CA MET A 241 -6.63 -17.42 -6.66
C MET A 241 -7.20 -18.82 -6.40
N ILE A 242 -8.26 -19.25 -7.10
CA ILE A 242 -8.73 -20.64 -7.04
C ILE A 242 -7.67 -21.60 -7.57
N LEU A 243 -7.03 -21.26 -8.69
CA LEU A 243 -5.96 -22.08 -9.27
C LEU A 243 -4.76 -22.20 -8.30
N ILE A 244 -4.31 -21.09 -7.72
CA ILE A 244 -3.24 -21.06 -6.71
C ILE A 244 -3.63 -21.87 -5.46
N ASP A 245 -4.90 -21.81 -5.05
CA ASP A 245 -5.39 -22.58 -3.91
C ASP A 245 -5.24 -24.10 -4.15
N GLN A 246 -5.42 -24.55 -5.40
CA GLN A 246 -5.35 -25.96 -5.80
C GLN A 246 -3.94 -26.48 -6.09
N THR A 247 -3.01 -25.63 -6.50
CA THR A 247 -1.66 -26.06 -6.96
C THR A 247 -0.60 -26.16 -5.87
N THR A 248 -0.89 -25.67 -4.67
CA THR A 248 0.02 -25.77 -3.51
C THR A 248 -0.63 -26.64 -2.44
N GLY A 249 -0.36 -27.94 -2.55
CA GLY A 249 -0.63 -28.99 -1.57
C GLY A 249 0.64 -29.77 -1.28
#